data_AF-A0A2M7NCH8-F1
#
_entry.id   AF-A0A2M7NCH8-F1
#
_cell.length_a   1.000
_cell.length_b   1.000
_cell.length_c   1.000
_cell.angle_alpha   90.00
_cell.angle_beta   90.00
_cell.angle_gamma   90.00
#
_symmetry.space_group_name_H-M   'P 1'
#
loop_
_entity.id
_entity.type
_entity.pdbx_description
1 polymer ?
#
loop_
_entity_poly.entity_id
_entity_poly.type
_entity_poly.pdbx_seq_one_letter_code
_entity_poly.pdbx_strand_id
1 'polypeptide(L)'
;MAIEIKEKIKLNKTNIESAFLKQNTPIYNISIQNNKNIKIKFEVDTNPPLGFITENKLLLQPFSFFVKTYSLSDLFAGKMHALIYRNWKTRIKGRDWFDFEWYVKNGVELNLKHFAQRAFQSKHLLSDNLSKQEFINNLKNKVRSTDIEIAKNDIVSFIKDKRILNIWSSNYFLQLSDLIKFKE
;
A
#
# COMPACT_ATOMS: atom_id res chain seq x y z
N MET A 1 -32.06 -10.10 4.82
CA MET A 1 -30.67 -9.64 4.99
C MET A 1 -30.72 -8.13 5.20
N ALA A 2 -30.35 -7.63 6.38
CA ALA A 2 -30.33 -6.20 6.64
C ALA A 2 -28.94 -5.64 6.27
N ILE A 3 -28.90 -4.57 5.48
CA ILE A 3 -27.67 -3.87 5.10
C ILE A 3 -27.73 -2.49 5.75
N GLU A 4 -26.71 -2.17 6.55
CA GLU A 4 -26.58 -0.86 7.18
C GLU A 4 -25.38 -0.13 6.58
N ILE A 5 -25.62 1.08 6.04
CA ILE A 5 -24.57 1.96 5.51
C ILE A 5 -24.42 3.11 6.50
N LYS A 6 -23.23 3.24 7.06
CA LYS A 6 -22.87 4.35 7.96
C LYS A 6 -21.69 5.11 7.39
N GLU A 7 -21.88 6.38 7.09
CA GLU A 7 -20.78 7.31 6.91
C GLU A 7 -20.00 7.42 8.22
N LYS A 8 -18.68 7.26 8.16
CA LYS A 8 -17.85 7.40 9.35
C LYS A 8 -17.60 8.89 9.61
N ILE A 9 -18.51 9.54 10.33
CA ILE A 9 -18.29 10.87 10.89
C ILE A 9 -17.24 10.72 12.01
N LYS A 10 -16.05 11.32 11.83
CA LYS A 10 -15.00 11.32 12.87
C LYS A 10 -15.46 12.23 14.02
N LEU A 11 -15.98 11.65 15.10
CA LEU A 11 -16.51 12.38 16.25
C LEU A 11 -15.42 12.97 17.18
N ASN A 12 -14.18 12.46 17.14
CA ASN A 12 -13.07 12.91 18.01
C ASN A 12 -11.79 13.15 17.20
N LYS A 13 -11.07 14.26 17.49
CA LYS A 13 -9.65 14.44 17.12
C LYS A 13 -8.81 13.43 17.92
N THR A 14 -8.71 12.20 17.43
CA THR A 14 -7.85 11.18 18.05
C THR A 14 -6.45 11.21 17.43
N ASN A 15 -5.41 11.03 18.25
CA ASN A 15 -4.02 10.80 17.82
C ASN A 15 -3.82 9.49 17.02
N ILE A 16 -4.89 8.73 16.76
CA ILE A 16 -4.90 7.57 15.89
C ILE A 16 -5.19 8.06 14.48
N GLU A 17 -4.12 8.51 13.82
CA GLU A 17 -4.06 8.71 12.38
C GLU A 17 -4.24 7.35 11.71
N SER A 18 -5.46 7.07 11.26
CA SER A 18 -5.64 6.01 10.28
C SER A 18 -4.96 6.55 9.03
N ALA A 19 -3.87 5.91 8.57
CA ALA A 19 -3.01 6.34 7.48
C ALA A 19 -3.75 6.50 6.13
N PHE A 20 -4.59 7.52 6.04
CA PHE A 20 -5.22 8.00 4.82
C PHE A 20 -4.20 8.84 4.09
N LEU A 21 -4.04 8.58 2.79
CA LEU A 21 -3.12 9.37 1.98
C LEU A 21 -3.49 10.86 1.97
N LYS A 22 -4.74 11.24 2.27
CA LYS A 22 -5.23 12.64 2.30
C LYS A 22 -6.43 12.85 3.22
N GLN A 23 -6.57 14.07 3.75
CA GLN A 23 -7.71 14.52 4.57
C GLN A 23 -9.07 14.44 3.84
N ASN A 24 -9.09 14.50 2.51
CA ASN A 24 -10.32 14.52 1.71
C ASN A 24 -10.82 13.12 1.31
N THR A 25 -10.43 12.07 2.05
CA THR A 25 -10.86 10.69 1.72
C THR A 25 -12.10 10.33 2.54
N PRO A 26 -13.34 10.34 1.98
CA PRO A 26 -14.52 9.84 2.68
C PRO A 26 -14.42 8.32 2.94
N ILE A 27 -15.03 7.90 4.04
CA ILE A 27 -15.00 6.51 4.52
C ILE A 27 -16.42 6.06 4.88
N TYR A 28 -16.86 5.00 4.23
CA TYR A 28 -18.16 4.37 4.52
C TYR A 28 -17.94 2.96 5.04
N ASN A 29 -18.71 2.57 6.06
CA ASN A 29 -18.76 1.18 6.51
C ASN A 29 -20.10 0.57 6.12
N ILE A 30 -20.03 -0.58 5.46
CA ILE A 30 -21.20 -1.41 5.18
C ILE A 30 -21.09 -2.66 6.07
N SER A 31 -22.11 -2.88 6.89
CA SER A 31 -22.22 -4.05 7.75
C SER A 31 -23.28 -4.99 7.19
N ILE A 32 -22.91 -6.26 7.00
CA ILE A 32 -23.82 -7.30 6.53
C ILE A 32 -23.99 -8.31 7.67
N GLN A 33 -25.21 -8.39 8.21
CA GLN A 33 -25.56 -9.36 9.25
C GLN A 33 -25.86 -10.72 8.63
N ASN A 34 -25.05 -11.72 8.99
CA ASN A 34 -25.23 -13.14 8.64
C ASN A 34 -24.60 -14.00 9.76
N ASN A 35 -24.43 -15.33 9.57
CA ASN A 35 -23.76 -16.22 10.56
C ASN A 35 -22.34 -15.77 10.96
N LYS A 36 -21.70 -14.90 10.17
CA LYS A 36 -20.48 -14.17 10.52
C LYS A 36 -20.69 -12.70 10.19
N ASN A 37 -20.30 -11.82 11.11
CA ASN A 37 -20.34 -10.38 10.89
C ASN A 37 -19.22 -9.97 9.92
N ILE A 38 -19.61 -9.55 8.71
CA ILE A 38 -18.68 -9.00 7.71
C ILE A 38 -18.83 -7.48 7.72
N LYS A 39 -17.70 -6.78 7.90
CA LYS A 39 -17.60 -5.32 7.80
C LYS A 39 -16.76 -4.95 6.60
N ILE A 40 -17.34 -4.20 5.66
CA ILE A 40 -16.68 -3.73 4.44
C ILE A 40 -16.39 -2.23 4.61
N LYS A 41 -15.12 -1.85 4.43
CA LYS A 41 -14.66 -0.46 4.49
C LYS A 41 -14.46 0.06 3.07
N PHE A 42 -15.19 1.11 2.71
CA PHE A 42 -15.02 1.84 1.45
C PHE A 42 -14.23 3.11 1.72
N GLU A 43 -13.22 3.35 0.90
CA GLU A 43 -12.37 4.54 0.95
C GLU A 43 -12.25 5.10 -0.47
N VAL A 44 -12.47 6.40 -0.63
CA VAL A 44 -12.37 7.09 -1.94
C VAL A 44 -11.40 8.25 -1.80
N ASP A 45 -10.26 8.25 -2.49
CA ASP A 45 -9.39 9.44 -2.55
C ASP A 45 -10.02 10.45 -3.51
N THR A 46 -10.50 11.59 -3.00
CA THR A 46 -11.13 12.64 -3.83
C THR A 46 -10.13 13.65 -4.39
N ASN A 47 -8.85 13.55 -4.00
CA ASN A 47 -7.79 14.40 -4.52
C ASN A 47 -6.57 13.57 -4.90
N PRO A 48 -6.69 12.52 -5.74
CA PRO A 48 -5.59 11.61 -6.03
C PRO A 48 -4.43 12.34 -6.72
N PRO A 49 -3.18 11.88 -6.57
CA PRO A 49 -2.10 12.35 -7.43
C PRO A 49 -2.43 11.85 -8.84
N LEU A 50 -2.46 12.76 -9.81
CA LEU A 50 -2.71 12.43 -11.21
C LEU A 50 -1.47 11.72 -11.80
N GLY A 51 -1.51 11.40 -13.10
CA GLY A 51 -0.37 10.79 -13.80
C GLY A 51 -0.29 9.26 -13.72
N PHE A 52 -1.23 8.60 -13.03
CA PHE A 52 -1.45 7.17 -13.17
C PHE A 52 -2.18 6.83 -14.47
N ILE A 53 -2.01 5.59 -14.91
CA ILE A 53 -2.75 4.98 -15.99
C ILE A 53 -3.74 3.98 -15.40
N THR A 54 -4.91 3.87 -16.03
CA THR A 54 -5.91 2.87 -15.69
C THR A 54 -6.04 1.82 -16.77
N GLU A 55 -6.39 0.61 -16.37
CA GLU A 55 -6.71 -0.50 -17.25
C GLU A 55 -8.08 -1.09 -16.89
N ASN A 56 -8.77 -1.68 -17.87
CA ASN A 56 -10.02 -2.39 -17.64
C ASN A 56 -9.71 -3.89 -17.51
N LYS A 57 -10.11 -4.50 -16.39
CA LYS A 57 -10.04 -5.95 -16.17
C LYS A 57 -11.44 -6.54 -16.25
N LEU A 58 -11.60 -7.63 -16.99
CA LEU A 58 -12.84 -8.39 -17.02
C LEU A 58 -12.90 -9.31 -15.80
N LEU A 59 -13.93 -9.14 -14.96
CA LEU A 59 -14.29 -10.11 -13.93
C LEU A 59 -15.53 -10.87 -14.40
N LEU A 60 -15.50 -12.20 -14.28
CA LEU A 60 -16.59 -13.08 -14.72
C LEU A 60 -17.57 -13.45 -13.59
N GLN A 61 -17.16 -13.22 -12.34
CA GLN A 61 -17.94 -13.56 -11.15
C GLN A 61 -18.20 -12.33 -10.28
N PRO A 62 -19.36 -12.26 -9.61
CA PRO A 62 -20.51 -13.18 -9.69
C PRO A 62 -21.31 -13.08 -11.02
N PHE A 63 -21.01 -12.07 -11.83
CA PHE A 63 -21.45 -11.90 -13.22
C PHE A 63 -20.34 -11.19 -13.99
N SER A 64 -20.47 -11.08 -15.32
CA SER A 64 -19.45 -10.44 -16.15
C SER A 64 -19.52 -8.92 -16.08
N PHE A 65 -18.44 -8.27 -15.66
CA PHE A 65 -18.30 -6.82 -15.70
C PHE A 65 -16.85 -6.40 -15.85
N PHE A 66 -16.63 -5.23 -16.45
CA PHE A 66 -15.32 -4.59 -16.46
C PHE A 66 -15.13 -3.77 -15.19
N VAL A 67 -14.01 -3.98 -14.51
CA VAL A 67 -13.53 -3.12 -13.44
C VAL A 67 -12.35 -2.29 -13.92
N LYS A 68 -12.43 -0.97 -13.72
CA LYS A 68 -11.31 -0.06 -14.00
C LYS A 68 -10.36 -0.08 -12.80
N THR A 69 -9.12 -0.47 -13.02
CA THR A 69 -8.07 -0.51 -12.00
C THR A 69 -6.90 0.39 -12.40
N TYR A 70 -6.05 0.75 -11.46
CA TYR A 70 -4.74 1.29 -11.80
C TYR A 70 -3.90 0.23 -12.50
N SER A 71 -2.96 0.67 -13.33
CA SER A 71 -1.92 -0.20 -13.86
C SER A 71 -1.09 -0.80 -12.71
N LEU A 72 -0.53 -1.98 -12.92
CA LEU A 72 0.25 -2.66 -11.89
C LEU A 72 1.46 -1.83 -11.43
N SER A 73 2.12 -1.12 -12.35
CA SER A 73 3.22 -0.18 -12.04
C SER A 73 2.79 0.99 -11.16
N ASP A 74 1.58 1.52 -11.36
CA ASP A 74 1.05 2.64 -10.57
C ASP A 74 0.53 2.22 -9.20
N LEU A 75 0.06 0.97 -9.09
CA LEU A 75 -0.22 0.30 -7.81
C LEU A 75 1.08 0.08 -7.04
N PHE A 76 2.14 -0.39 -7.71
CA PHE A 76 3.46 -0.57 -7.10
C PHE A 76 3.99 0.75 -6.53
N ALA A 77 3.89 1.85 -7.29
CA ALA A 77 4.25 3.18 -6.82
C ALA A 77 3.51 3.59 -5.54
N GLY A 78 2.20 3.32 -5.46
CA GLY A 78 1.42 3.57 -4.26
C GLY A 78 1.86 2.71 -3.06
N LYS A 79 2.23 1.44 -3.30
CA LYS A 79 2.71 0.53 -2.26
C LYS A 79 4.09 0.91 -1.75
N MET A 80 5.00 1.33 -2.62
CA MET A 80 6.31 1.83 -2.22
C MET A 80 6.21 3.13 -1.43
N HIS A 81 5.30 4.04 -1.81
CA HIS A 81 5.05 5.27 -1.04
C HIS A 81 4.58 4.95 0.39
N ALA A 82 3.63 4.02 0.51
CA ALA A 82 3.17 3.52 1.78
C ALA A 82 4.28 2.85 2.60
N LEU A 83 5.10 1.99 1.99
CA LEU A 83 6.18 1.30 2.67
C LEU A 83 7.22 2.29 3.24
N ILE A 84 7.62 3.28 2.45
CA ILE A 84 8.68 4.22 2.83
C ILE A 84 8.19 5.25 3.85
N TYR A 85 7.05 5.89 3.58
CA TYR A 85 6.65 7.11 4.31
C TYR A 85 5.54 6.92 5.35
N ARG A 86 4.88 5.76 5.42
CA ARG A 86 3.83 5.56 6.41
C ARG A 86 4.44 5.44 7.82
N ASN A 87 4.31 6.51 8.59
CA ASN A 87 4.78 6.56 9.97
C ASN A 87 3.68 6.14 10.95
N TRP A 88 3.82 4.95 11.52
CA TRP A 88 3.12 4.59 12.74
C TRP A 88 4.12 4.71 13.89
N LYS A 89 3.70 5.31 15.01
CA LYS A 89 4.59 5.51 16.17
C LYS A 89 5.25 4.22 16.66
N THR A 90 4.52 3.10 16.66
CA THR A 90 4.99 1.83 17.23
C THR A 90 4.70 0.59 16.37
N ARG A 91 4.00 0.75 15.23
CA ARG A 91 3.50 -0.38 14.44
C ARG A 91 4.17 -0.50 13.08
N ILE A 92 4.77 -1.64 12.79
CA ILE A 92 5.22 -1.94 11.43
C ILE A 92 4.13 -2.74 10.72
N LYS A 93 3.75 -2.33 9.49
CA LYS A 93 2.77 -3.03 8.66
C LYS A 93 3.47 -4.05 7.78
N GLY A 94 3.48 -5.32 8.20
CA GLY A 94 4.11 -6.41 7.45
C GLY A 94 3.53 -6.63 6.05
N ARG A 95 2.25 -6.30 5.84
CA ARG A 95 1.62 -6.41 4.50
C ARG A 95 2.30 -5.53 3.44
N ASP A 96 2.76 -4.33 3.82
CA ASP A 96 3.45 -3.45 2.86
C ASP A 96 4.78 -4.10 2.41
N TRP A 97 5.48 -4.83 3.30
CA TRP A 97 6.70 -5.59 3.00
C TRP A 97 6.42 -6.84 2.13
N PHE A 98 5.31 -7.52 2.40
CA PHE A 98 4.87 -8.65 1.59
C PHE A 98 4.56 -8.22 0.15
N ASP A 99 3.84 -7.11 -0.01
CA ASP A 99 3.57 -6.55 -1.33
C ASP A 99 4.86 -6.16 -2.05
N PHE A 100 5.80 -5.48 -1.36
CA PHE A 100 7.09 -5.13 -1.95
C PHE A 100 7.84 -6.35 -2.51
N GLU A 101 7.97 -7.41 -1.71
CA GLU A 101 8.56 -8.67 -2.17
C GLU A 101 7.82 -9.24 -3.37
N TRP A 102 6.49 -9.26 -3.33
CA TRP A 102 5.66 -9.77 -4.41
C TRP A 102 5.88 -9.00 -5.72
N TYR A 103 5.90 -7.66 -5.69
CA TYR A 103 6.11 -6.84 -6.89
C TYR A 103 7.47 -7.10 -7.53
N VAL A 104 8.54 -7.17 -6.73
CA VAL A 104 9.90 -7.44 -7.22
C VAL A 104 10.00 -8.86 -7.79
N LYS A 105 9.46 -9.87 -7.10
CA LYS A 105 9.45 -11.26 -7.58
C LYS A 105 8.71 -11.44 -8.90
N ASN A 106 7.64 -10.68 -9.12
CA ASN A 106 6.87 -10.71 -10.35
C ASN A 106 7.47 -9.81 -11.45
N GLY A 107 8.63 -9.19 -11.21
CA GLY A 107 9.33 -8.37 -12.21
C GLY A 107 8.56 -7.11 -12.61
N VAL A 108 7.65 -6.64 -11.75
CA VAL A 108 6.84 -5.45 -12.04
C VAL A 108 7.71 -4.21 -11.99
N GLU A 109 7.62 -3.39 -13.03
CA GLU A 109 8.33 -2.13 -13.11
C GLU A 109 7.65 -1.04 -12.28
N LEU A 110 8.42 -0.38 -11.43
CA LEU A 110 7.98 0.74 -10.62
C LEU A 110 7.83 2.01 -11.48
N ASN A 111 6.65 2.62 -11.48
CA ASN A 111 6.50 3.97 -12.02
C ASN A 111 7.06 5.00 -11.02
N LEU A 112 8.34 5.36 -11.18
CA LEU A 112 9.04 6.28 -10.28
C LEU A 112 8.47 7.70 -10.33
N LYS A 113 8.11 8.18 -11.52
CA LYS A 113 7.49 9.50 -11.68
C LYS A 113 6.22 9.61 -10.85
N HIS A 114 5.37 8.59 -10.91
CA HIS A 114 4.14 8.57 -10.13
C HIS A 114 4.38 8.43 -8.62
N PHE A 115 5.39 7.66 -8.21
CA PHE A 115 5.83 7.63 -6.82
C PHE A 115 6.25 9.02 -6.32
N ALA A 116 7.05 9.74 -7.11
CA ALA A 116 7.56 11.06 -6.75
C ALA A 116 6.43 12.09 -6.65
N GLN A 117 5.48 12.07 -7.59
CA GLN A 117 4.27 12.90 -7.54
C GLN A 117 3.43 12.64 -6.28
N ARG A 118 3.22 11.36 -5.91
CA ARG A 118 2.57 10.99 -4.64
C ARG A 118 3.33 11.56 -3.45
N ALA A 119 4.64 11.34 -3.40
CA ALA A 119 5.48 11.76 -2.29
C ALA A 119 5.48 13.28 -2.11
N PHE A 120 5.62 14.04 -3.21
CA PHE A 120 5.51 15.50 -3.24
C PHE A 120 4.13 15.99 -2.80
N GLN A 121 3.04 15.44 -3.34
CA GLN A 121 1.68 15.82 -2.97
C GLN A 121 1.39 15.57 -1.48
N SER A 122 1.99 14.53 -0.91
CA SER A 122 1.93 14.22 0.52
C SER A 122 2.97 14.96 1.38
N LYS A 123 3.75 15.89 0.79
CA LYS A 123 4.80 16.69 1.44
C LYS A 123 5.94 15.88 2.05
N HIS A 124 6.17 14.65 1.61
CA HIS A 124 7.32 13.84 2.00
C HIS A 124 8.57 14.17 1.17
N LEU A 125 8.40 14.78 -0.01
CA LEU A 125 9.46 15.34 -0.84
C LEU A 125 9.19 16.84 -1.07
N LEU A 126 10.27 17.60 -1.29
CA LEU A 126 10.22 19.02 -1.60
C LEU A 126 9.90 19.30 -3.08
N SER A 127 10.11 18.32 -3.95
CA SER A 127 9.78 18.35 -5.38
C SER A 127 9.29 16.96 -5.84
N ASP A 128 8.69 16.90 -7.01
CA ASP A 128 8.30 15.65 -7.69
C ASP A 128 9.42 15.10 -8.59
N ASN A 129 10.62 15.66 -8.50
CA ASN A 129 11.83 15.14 -9.13
C ASN A 129 12.57 14.23 -8.15
N LEU A 130 12.60 12.94 -8.44
CA LEU A 130 13.30 11.94 -7.64
C LEU A 130 14.09 11.03 -8.56
N SER A 131 15.40 10.96 -8.38
CA SER A 131 16.25 10.03 -9.12
C SER A 131 16.07 8.59 -8.61
N LYS A 132 16.40 7.61 -9.46
CA LYS A 132 16.42 6.18 -9.08
C LYS A 132 17.32 5.95 -7.86
N GLN A 133 18.48 6.62 -7.82
CA GLN A 133 19.44 6.49 -6.72
C GLN A 133 18.89 7.03 -5.40
N GLU A 134 18.26 8.20 -5.41
CA GLU A 134 17.62 8.77 -4.22
C GLU A 134 16.49 7.89 -3.69
N PHE A 135 15.67 7.35 -4.59
CA PHE A 135 14.62 6.40 -4.22
C PHE A 135 15.20 5.17 -3.52
N ILE A 136 16.22 4.54 -4.11
CA ILE A 136 16.86 3.34 -3.54
C ILE A 136 17.52 3.66 -2.20
N ASN A 137 18.17 4.81 -2.07
CA ASN A 137 18.75 5.25 -0.79
C ASN A 137 17.66 5.42 0.29
N ASN A 138 16.55 6.07 -0.04
CA ASN A 138 15.41 6.24 0.88
C ASN A 138 14.83 4.90 1.31
N LEU A 139 14.66 3.97 0.36
CA LEU A 139 14.19 2.62 0.63
C LEU A 139 15.16 1.86 1.54
N LYS A 140 16.46 1.85 1.23
CA LYS A 140 17.47 1.17 2.06
C LYS A 140 17.55 1.75 3.47
N ASN A 141 17.38 3.06 3.63
CA ASN A 141 17.29 3.69 4.95
C ASN A 141 16.04 3.22 5.70
N LYS A 142 14.90 3.07 5.01
CA LYS A 142 13.69 2.48 5.60
C LYS A 142 13.93 1.03 6.04
N VAL A 143 14.59 0.21 5.22
CA VAL A 143 14.94 -1.18 5.58
C VAL A 143 15.83 -1.24 6.82
N ARG A 144 16.87 -0.41 6.89
CA ARG A 144 17.81 -0.39 8.04
C ARG A 144 17.14 0.04 9.34
N SER A 145 16.16 0.94 9.26
CA SER A 145 15.43 1.46 10.42
C SER A 145 14.22 0.62 10.84
N THR A 146 13.90 -0.44 10.10
CA THR A 146 12.72 -1.28 10.39
C THR A 146 13.13 -2.57 11.08
N ASP A 147 12.46 -2.88 12.19
CA ASP A 147 12.51 -4.21 12.80
C ASP A 147 11.66 -5.20 11.97
N ILE A 148 12.35 -6.05 11.21
CA ILE A 148 11.72 -7.02 10.32
C ILE A 148 10.97 -8.11 11.08
N GLU A 149 11.31 -8.41 12.34
CA GLU A 149 10.56 -9.39 13.13
C GLU A 149 9.16 -8.88 13.48
N ILE A 150 9.02 -7.58 13.77
CA ILE A 150 7.71 -6.96 13.97
C ILE A 150 6.90 -7.01 12.65
N ALA A 151 7.55 -6.80 11.51
CA ALA A 151 6.90 -6.94 10.20
C ALA A 151 6.39 -8.37 9.96
N LYS A 152 7.19 -9.40 10.25
CA LYS A 152 6.78 -10.81 10.15
C LYS A 152 5.57 -11.10 11.05
N ASN A 153 5.61 -10.63 12.29
CA ASN A 153 4.55 -10.85 13.27
C ASN A 153 3.20 -10.22 12.86
N ASP A 154 3.20 -9.10 12.12
CA ASP A 154 1.96 -8.47 11.60
C ASP A 154 1.27 -9.35 10.53
N ILE A 155 1.97 -10.31 9.91
CA ILE A 155 1.42 -11.12 8.81
C ILE A 155 1.39 -12.63 9.01
N VAL A 156 2.15 -13.17 9.96
CA VAL A 156 2.33 -14.62 10.13
C VAL A 156 1.00 -15.40 10.25
N SER A 157 -0.05 -14.78 10.80
CA SER A 157 -1.38 -15.39 10.92
C SER A 157 -2.17 -15.45 9.61
N PHE A 158 -1.81 -14.65 8.60
CA PHE A 158 -2.44 -14.64 7.28
C PHE A 158 -1.74 -15.56 6.27
N ILE A 159 -0.53 -16.03 6.59
CA ILE A 159 0.28 -16.85 5.70
C ILE A 159 0.04 -18.33 5.97
N LYS A 160 -0.40 -19.06 4.93
CA LYS A 160 -0.65 -20.50 5.00
C LYS A 160 0.63 -21.30 5.30
N ASP A 161 1.70 -21.03 4.54
CA ASP A 161 3.01 -21.64 4.76
C ASP A 161 3.98 -20.63 5.36
N LYS A 162 4.16 -20.70 6.68
CA LYS A 162 4.99 -19.74 7.43
C LYS A 162 6.47 -19.78 7.02
N ARG A 163 6.94 -20.87 6.41
CA ARG A 163 8.35 -21.03 6.00
C ARG A 163 8.79 -19.99 4.97
N ILE A 164 7.85 -19.42 4.20
CA ILE A 164 8.17 -18.36 3.24
C ILE A 164 8.72 -17.10 3.92
N LEU A 165 8.42 -16.90 5.21
CA LEU A 165 8.91 -15.76 5.99
C LEU A 165 10.29 -16.00 6.59
N ASN A 166 10.84 -17.23 6.54
CA ASN A 166 12.14 -17.53 7.14
C ASN A 166 13.29 -16.73 6.51
N ILE A 167 13.17 -16.40 5.22
CA ILE A 167 14.18 -15.61 4.49
C ILE A 167 14.12 -14.12 4.83
N TRP A 168 13.01 -13.63 5.38
CA TRP A 168 12.85 -12.21 5.66
C TRP A 168 13.88 -11.76 6.70
N SER A 169 14.71 -10.81 6.29
CA SER A 169 15.76 -10.19 7.11
C SER A 169 16.07 -8.81 6.53
N SER A 170 16.74 -7.96 7.31
CA SER A 170 17.18 -6.66 6.81
C SER A 170 18.06 -6.81 5.56
N ASN A 171 19.00 -7.77 5.58
CA ASN A 171 19.87 -8.07 4.43
C ASN A 171 19.06 -8.53 3.19
N TYR A 172 18.06 -9.39 3.37
CA TYR A 172 17.19 -9.82 2.27
C TYR A 172 16.51 -8.63 1.59
N PHE A 173 15.90 -7.73 2.36
CA PHE A 173 15.21 -6.56 1.80
C PHE A 173 16.17 -5.51 1.22
N LEU A 174 17.39 -5.41 1.72
CA LEU A 174 18.44 -4.57 1.12
C LEU A 174 18.80 -5.08 -0.28
N GLN A 175 18.99 -6.39 -0.45
CA GLN A 175 19.25 -6.99 -1.77
C GLN A 175 18.02 -6.90 -2.69
N LEU A 176 16.82 -7.11 -2.14
CA LEU A 176 15.57 -6.99 -2.89
C LEU A 176 15.36 -5.56 -3.43
N SER A 177 15.85 -4.55 -2.71
CA SER A 177 15.82 -3.15 -3.16
C SER A 177 16.63 -2.95 -4.44
N ASP A 178 17.76 -3.65 -4.58
CA ASP A 178 18.62 -3.55 -5.77
C ASP A 178 18.05 -4.27 -7.00
N LEU A 179 17.04 -5.14 -6.79
CA LEU A 179 16.36 -5.87 -7.86
C LEU A 179 15.14 -5.12 -8.44
N ILE A 180 14.83 -3.92 -7.93
CA ILE A 180 13.73 -3.11 -8.42
C ILE A 180 13.99 -2.68 -9.86
N LYS A 181 13.03 -2.99 -10.74
CA LYS A 181 12.97 -2.45 -12.10
C LYS A 181 12.17 -1.16 -12.11
N PHE A 182 12.58 -0.21 -12.93
CA PHE A 182 11.91 1.07 -13.09
C PHE A 182 11.33 1.17 -14.49
N LYS A 183 10.08 1.62 -14.58
CA LYS A 183 9.42 1.88 -15.85
C LYS A 183 10.16 3.02 -16.57
N GLU A 184 10.40 2.84 -17.87
CA GLU A 184 10.97 3.88 -18.75
C GLU A 184 10.00 5.05 -18.97
#